data_AF-W1XMV8-F1
#
_entry.id   AF-W1XMV8-F1
#
_cell.length_a   1.000
_cell.length_b   1.000
_cell.length_c   1.000
_cell.angle_alpha   90.00
_cell.angle_beta   90.00
_cell.angle_gamma   90.00
#
_symmetry.space_group_name_H-M   'P 1'
#
loop_
_entity.id
_entity.type
_entity.pdbx_description
1 polymer ?
#
loop_
_entity_poly.entity_id
_entity_poly.type
_entity_poly.pdbx_seq_one_letter_code
_entity_poly.pdbx_strand_id
1 'polypeptide(L)' 'HALFFEKTLSTGEDNPLWRTVVLRDGLLVRRTCCQRYRLPDVQQCGDCTLK' A
#
# COMPACT_ATOMS: atom_id res chain seq x y z
N HIS A 1 9.00 -7.40 2.24
CA HIS A 1 7.68 -6.95 2.76
C HIS A 1 7.81 -5.85 3.80
N ALA A 2 8.79 -5.88 4.71
CA ALA A 2 9.00 -4.85 5.75
C ALA A 2 9.27 -3.43 5.21
N LEU A 3 9.97 -3.30 4.06
CA LEU A 3 10.37 -2.02 3.47
C LEU A 3 9.23 -1.04 3.16
N PHE A 4 7.96 -1.46 3.10
CA PHE A 4 6.86 -0.50 2.89
C PHE A 4 6.38 0.10 4.21
N PHE A 5 6.59 -0.60 5.32
CA PHE A 5 6.02 -0.28 6.64
C PHE A 5 7.03 0.39 7.58
N GLU A 6 8.16 0.83 7.05
CA GLU A 6 9.17 1.59 7.78
C GLU A 6 9.16 3.03 7.29
N LYS A 7 9.13 4.00 8.21
CA LYS A 7 9.14 5.44 7.86
C LYS A 7 10.46 5.88 7.24
N THR A 8 11.55 5.26 7.65
CA THR A 8 12.91 5.57 7.21
C THR A 8 13.56 4.30 6.71
N LEU A 9 14.44 4.44 5.72
CA LEU A 9 15.31 3.36 5.30
C LEU A 9 16.33 3.07 6.40
N SER A 10 16.96 1.90 6.37
CA SER A 10 18.05 1.54 7.29
C SER A 10 19.28 2.45 7.19
N THR A 11 19.35 3.29 6.15
CA THR A 11 20.36 4.34 5.98
C THR A 11 20.00 5.66 6.68
N GLY A 12 18.82 5.78 7.30
CA GLY A 12 18.34 6.98 7.99
C GLY A 12 17.56 7.97 7.11
N GLU A 13 17.56 7.77 5.79
CA GLU A 13 16.80 8.59 4.85
C GLU A 13 15.30 8.31 4.94
N ASP A 14 14.46 9.30 4.59
CA ASP A 14 13.01 9.09 4.48
C ASP A 14 12.69 8.01 3.45
N ASN A 15 11.72 7.14 3.78
CA ASN A 15 11.33 6.07 2.90
C ASN A 15 10.25 6.53 1.91
N PRO A 16 10.56 6.69 0.61
CA PRO A 16 9.57 7.14 -0.37
C PRO A 16 8.41 6.15 -0.54
N LEU A 17 8.56 4.89 -0.14
CA LEU A 17 7.49 3.88 -0.18
C LEU A 17 6.51 4.04 0.99
N TRP A 18 6.94 4.59 2.13
CA TRP A 18 6.08 4.82 3.29
C TRP A 18 4.91 5.75 2.96
N ARG A 19 5.10 6.71 2.04
CA ARG A 19 4.04 7.60 1.53
C ARG A 19 2.86 6.85 0.89
N THR A 20 3.11 5.62 0.43
CA THR A 20 2.10 4.76 -0.18
C THR A 20 1.35 3.94 0.85
N VAL A 21 1.71 3.99 2.13
CA VAL A 21 1.01 3.28 3.21
C VAL A 21 0.01 4.20 3.89
N VAL A 22 -1.13 3.64 4.29
CA VAL A 22 -2.20 4.33 5.01
C VAL A 22 -2.68 3.48 6.18
N LEU A 23 -3.13 4.15 7.24
CA LEU A 23 -3.79 3.48 8.36
C LEU A 23 -5.27 3.26 8.02
N ARG A 24 -5.75 2.01 8.05
CA ARG A 24 -7.16 1.65 7.91
C ARG A 24 -7.52 0.57 8.92
N ASP A 25 -8.62 0.75 9.64
CA ASP A 25 -9.08 -0.19 10.66
C ASP A 25 -7.99 -0.55 11.70
N GLY A 26 -7.11 0.41 12.01
CA GLY A 26 -5.97 0.22 12.92
C GLY A 26 -4.77 -0.52 12.33
N LEU A 27 -4.84 -0.93 11.06
CA LEU A 27 -3.77 -1.63 10.35
C LEU A 27 -3.13 -0.75 9.28
N LEU A 28 -1.80 -0.82 9.19
CA LEU A 28 -1.07 -0.20 8.09
C LEU A 28 -1.24 -1.05 6.84
N VAL A 29 -1.80 -0.46 5.80
CA VAL A 29 -2.03 -1.11 4.51
C VAL A 29 -1.43 -0.28 3.40
N ARG A 30 -0.96 -0.94 2.34
CA ARG A 30 -0.49 -0.24 1.15
C ARG A 30 -1.71 0.34 0.42
N ARG A 31 -1.58 1.55 -0.11
CA ARG A 31 -2.40 2.06 -1.22
C ARG A 31 -2.03 1.24 -2.45
N THR A 32 -2.43 -0.03 -2.49
CA THR A 32 -2.37 -0.80 -3.72
C THR A 32 -3.22 -0.05 -4.73
N CYS A 33 -2.54 0.58 -5.69
CA CYS A 33 -3.10 1.37 -6.76
C CYS A 33 -4.11 0.50 -7.52
N CYS A 34 -5.39 0.64 -7.17
CA CYS A 34 -6.40 -0.34 -7.55
C CYS A 34 -6.82 -0.23 -9.01
N GLN A 35 -5.96 0.07 -9.98
CA GLN A 35 -6.31 -0.01 -11.41
C GLN A 35 -6.85 -1.40 -11.82
N ARG A 36 -6.60 -2.46 -11.03
CA ARG A 36 -7.22 -3.78 -11.22
C ARG A 36 -8.76 -3.73 -11.24
N TYR A 37 -9.42 -2.83 -10.50
CA TYR A 37 -10.89 -2.70 -10.61
C TYR A 37 -11.33 -2.21 -12.00
N ARG A 38 -10.44 -1.59 -12.78
CA ARG A 38 -10.71 -1.11 -14.13
C ARG A 38 -10.45 -2.16 -15.21
N LEU A 39 -9.83 -3.29 -14.85
CA LEU A 39 -9.52 -4.35 -15.80
C LEU A 39 -10.64 -5.40 -15.75
N PRO A 40 -11.35 -5.63 -16.86
CA PRO A 40 -12.31 -6.74 -16.93
C PRO A 40 -11.58 -8.07 -16.69
N ASP A 41 -12.26 -9.01 -16.03
CA ASP A 41 -11.77 -10.35 -15.70
C ASP A 41 -10.60 -10.44 -14.71
N VAL A 42 -10.13 -9.30 -14.18
CA VAL A 42 -9.10 -9.27 -13.14
C VAL A 42 -9.76 -9.09 -11.78
N GLN A 43 -9.65 -10.10 -10.91
CA GLN A 43 -10.13 -9.98 -9.53
C GLN A 43 -9.48 -8.77 -8.84
N GLN A 44 -10.33 -8.03 -8.11
CA GLN A 44 -9.90 -6.96 -7.22
C GLN A 44 -8.85 -7.51 -6.25
N CYS A 45 -7.85 -6.69 -5.90
CA CYS A 45 -6.90 -7.10 -4.88
C CYS A 45 -7.66 -7.28 -3.54
N GLY A 46 -7.27 -8.28 -2.74
CA GLY A 46 -7.88 -8.53 -1.43
C GLY A 46 -7.83 -7.32 -0.49
N ASP A 47 -6.84 -6.44 -0.69
CA ASP A 47 -6.64 -5.20 0.07
C ASP A 47 -7.13 -3.94 -0.69
N CYS A 48 -8.07 -4.09 -1.64
CA CYS A 48 -8.56 -2.96 -2.44
C CYS A 48 -9.29 -1.93 -1.55
N THR A 49 -8.84 -0.68 -1.57
CA THR A 49 -9.42 0.39 -0.74
C THR A 49 -10.68 1.02 -1.35
N LEU A 50 -11.00 0.68 -2.60
CA LEU A 50 -12.21 1.10 -3.31
C LEU A 50 -13.28 0.04 -3.04
N LYS A 51 -14.13 0.30 -2.04
CA LYS A 51 -15.35 -0.48 -1.76
C LYS A 51 -16.52 0.13 -2.53
#